data_AF-A0A523SHA2-F1
#
_entry.id   AF-A0A523SHA2-F1
#
_cell.length_a   1.000
_cell.length_b   1.000
_cell.length_c   1.000
_cell.angle_alpha   90.00
_cell.angle_beta   90.00
_cell.angle_gamma   90.00
#
_symmetry.space_group_name_H-M   'P 1'
#
loop_
_entity.id
_entity.type
_entity.pdbx_description
1 polymer ?
#
loop_
_entity_poly.entity_id
_entity_poly.type
_entity_poly.pdbx_seq_one_letter_code
_entity_poly.pdbx_strand_id
1 'polypeptide(L)'
;MSYEREGGKMKKIMNLYFSPMETFKALNEKPDWIIPIVVTVVVVLIMTMIALPKVILPDRAKAITEMDQIPEEYKEKALERLEGVGPYIQTPIAIVIFSFILLFAQTGILMLVFLISGSRAPFKKMLAIVSYSYLTGIPEVILKTMMMLIKKSTHVFTSLALVVPNMDLKSPLFKVLSRIDIFTIWQLSLIALGCSVIYGVDRKKSFSIIFGLWVLWLIIVLIVASVLPKGIGF
;
A
#
# COMPACT_ATOMS: atom_id res chain seq x y z
N MET A 1 8.93 32.06 -11.04
CA MET A 1 7.75 31.26 -11.45
C MET A 1 7.89 29.74 -11.23
N SER A 2 9.06 29.09 -11.42
CA SER A 2 9.22 27.64 -11.12
C SER A 2 9.22 27.34 -9.61
N TYR A 3 9.95 28.12 -8.82
CA TYR A 3 10.02 27.98 -7.35
C TYR A 3 8.67 28.14 -6.64
N GLU A 4 7.82 29.10 -7.06
CA GLU A 4 6.46 29.25 -6.51
C GLU A 4 5.55 28.08 -6.86
N ARG A 5 5.71 27.49 -8.06
CA ARG A 5 4.97 26.27 -8.47
C ARG A 5 5.40 25.05 -7.66
N GLU A 6 6.69 24.91 -7.36
CA GLU A 6 7.22 23.80 -6.56
C GLU A 6 6.84 23.93 -5.09
N GLY A 7 6.92 25.13 -4.51
CA GLY A 7 6.44 25.42 -3.16
C GLY A 7 4.95 25.09 -3.00
N GLY A 8 4.13 25.39 -4.02
CA GLY A 8 2.70 25.03 -4.03
C GLY A 8 2.43 23.52 -4.06
N LYS A 9 3.31 22.72 -4.70
CA LYS A 9 3.17 21.25 -4.77
C LYS A 9 3.54 20.59 -3.45
N MET A 10 4.66 20.98 -2.84
CA MET A 10 5.08 20.47 -1.53
C MET A 10 4.07 20.84 -0.43
N LYS A 11 3.53 22.07 -0.48
CA LYS A 11 2.47 22.51 0.42
C LYS A 11 1.23 21.61 0.35
N LYS A 12 0.81 21.15 -0.84
CA LYS A 12 -0.32 20.21 -0.98
C LYS A 12 -0.06 18.85 -0.33
N ILE A 13 1.18 18.33 -0.43
CA ILE A 13 1.57 17.06 0.22
C ILE A 13 1.48 17.19 1.73
N MET A 14 2.05 18.26 2.31
CA MET A 14 1.97 18.50 3.75
C MET A 14 0.53 18.72 4.21
N ASN A 15 -0.22 19.55 3.47
CA ASN A 15 -1.62 19.84 3.79
C ASN A 15 -2.52 18.61 3.70
N LEU A 16 -2.16 17.55 2.97
CA LEU A 16 -2.97 16.33 2.97
C LEU A 16 -3.08 15.72 4.39
N TYR A 17 -2.03 15.81 5.20
CA TYR A 17 -2.03 15.25 6.55
C TYR A 17 -2.80 16.11 7.55
N PHE A 18 -2.80 17.43 7.39
CA PHE A 18 -3.36 18.38 8.37
C PHE A 18 -4.69 19.00 7.92
N SER A 19 -4.87 19.22 6.62
CA SER A 19 -6.00 19.89 5.98
C SER A 19 -6.48 19.17 4.71
N PRO A 20 -6.83 17.87 4.78
CA PRO A 20 -7.13 17.06 3.59
C PRO A 20 -8.26 17.60 2.72
N MET A 21 -9.29 18.21 3.32
CA MET A 21 -10.41 18.79 2.58
C MET A 21 -9.99 19.94 1.66
N GLU A 22 -9.08 20.80 2.13
CA GLU A 22 -8.55 21.91 1.32
C GLU A 22 -7.71 21.38 0.15
N THR A 23 -6.89 20.35 0.42
CA THR A 23 -6.12 19.66 -0.62
C THR A 23 -7.04 19.11 -1.70
N PHE A 24 -8.13 18.43 -1.35
CA PHE A 24 -9.06 17.89 -2.34
C PHE A 24 -9.86 18.96 -3.09
N LYS A 25 -10.20 20.09 -2.46
CA LYS A 25 -10.78 21.25 -3.17
C LYS A 25 -9.82 21.77 -4.24
N ALA A 26 -8.54 21.97 -3.88
CA ALA A 26 -7.52 22.41 -4.82
C ALA A 26 -7.26 21.38 -5.94
N LEU A 27 -7.40 20.08 -5.66
CA LEU A 27 -7.31 19.02 -6.67
C LEU A 27 -8.56 18.93 -7.56
N ASN A 28 -9.72 19.38 -7.08
CA ASN A 28 -10.93 19.46 -7.90
C ASN A 28 -10.77 20.46 -9.05
N GLU A 29 -10.15 21.60 -8.75
CA GLU A 29 -9.86 22.68 -9.71
C GLU A 29 -8.75 22.27 -10.67
N LYS A 30 -7.64 21.76 -10.14
CA LYS A 30 -6.47 21.36 -10.92
C LYS A 30 -5.95 20.00 -10.47
N PRO A 31 -6.48 18.91 -11.04
CA PRO A 31 -6.08 17.56 -10.66
C PRO A 31 -4.65 17.29 -11.10
N ASP A 32 -3.83 16.89 -10.14
CA ASP A 32 -2.47 16.39 -10.30
C ASP A 32 -2.37 15.04 -9.61
N TRP A 33 -1.60 14.13 -10.18
CA TRP A 33 -1.46 12.75 -9.70
C TRP A 33 -0.04 12.21 -9.82
N ILE A 34 0.80 12.82 -10.67
CA ILE A 34 2.15 12.32 -10.96
C ILE A 34 3.06 12.55 -9.76
N ILE A 35 3.01 13.74 -9.17
CA ILE A 35 3.88 14.10 -8.05
C ILE A 35 3.65 13.21 -6.83
N PRO A 36 2.43 13.05 -6.30
CA PRO A 36 2.22 12.22 -5.12
C PRO A 36 2.60 10.75 -5.36
N ILE A 37 2.34 10.18 -6.55
CA ILE A 37 2.74 8.80 -6.84
C ILE A 37 4.26 8.68 -6.98
N VAL A 38 4.93 9.60 -7.67
CA VAL A 38 6.39 9.57 -7.82
C VAL A 38 7.08 9.69 -6.46
N VAL A 39 6.63 10.61 -5.61
CA VAL A 39 7.15 10.75 -4.24
C VAL A 39 6.96 9.45 -3.45
N THR A 40 5.76 8.86 -3.50
CA THR A 40 5.48 7.60 -2.80
C THR A 40 6.39 6.47 -3.30
N VAL A 41 6.49 6.28 -4.62
CA VAL A 41 7.31 5.23 -5.23
C VAL A 41 8.78 5.40 -4.89
N VAL A 42 9.31 6.63 -4.96
CA VAL A 42 10.70 6.92 -4.60
C VAL A 42 10.98 6.59 -3.14
N VAL A 43 10.09 6.95 -2.21
CA VAL A 43 10.26 6.61 -0.79
C VAL A 43 10.23 5.09 -0.58
N VAL A 44 9.27 4.39 -1.17
CA VAL A 44 9.18 2.92 -1.08
C VAL A 44 10.43 2.26 -1.65
N LEU A 45 10.94 2.75 -2.78
CA LEU A 45 12.20 2.28 -3.37
C LEU A 45 13.36 2.48 -2.41
N ILE A 46 13.57 3.69 -1.89
CA ILE A 46 14.68 3.99 -0.97
C ILE A 46 14.61 3.07 0.26
N MET A 47 13.45 2.97 0.89
CA MET A 47 13.26 2.16 2.09
C MET A 47 13.48 0.67 1.82
N THR A 48 12.97 0.18 0.69
CA THR A 48 13.18 -1.22 0.27
C THR A 48 14.66 -1.49 -0.01
N MET A 49 15.36 -0.60 -0.71
CA MET A 49 16.78 -0.78 -1.02
C MET A 49 17.68 -0.73 0.22
N ILE A 50 17.29 0.02 1.26
CA ILE A 50 17.97 -0.01 2.56
C ILE A 50 17.78 -1.37 3.24
N ALA A 51 16.55 -1.91 3.22
CA ALA A 51 16.23 -3.20 3.85
C ALA A 51 16.70 -4.42 3.04
N LEU A 52 16.84 -4.28 1.72
CA LEU A 52 17.05 -5.37 0.78
C LEU A 52 18.26 -6.25 1.14
N PRO A 53 19.49 -5.72 1.21
CA PRO A 53 20.66 -6.52 1.58
C PRO A 53 20.70 -6.92 3.05
N LYS A 54 20.11 -6.12 3.94
CA LYS A 54 20.30 -6.25 5.39
C LYS A 54 19.30 -7.19 6.05
N VAL A 55 18.13 -7.36 5.43
CA VAL A 55 17.00 -8.09 6.02
C VAL A 55 16.28 -8.91 4.97
N ILE A 56 15.83 -8.30 3.87
CA ILE A 56 14.91 -8.99 2.94
C ILE A 56 15.58 -10.19 2.25
N LEU A 57 16.79 -10.03 1.70
CA LEU A 57 17.49 -11.15 1.05
C LEU A 57 17.88 -12.26 2.04
N PRO A 58 18.48 -11.96 3.21
CA PRO A 58 18.74 -12.98 4.23
C PRO A 58 17.49 -13.72 4.71
N ASP A 59 16.40 -13.00 4.97
CA ASP A 59 15.15 -13.58 5.47
C ASP A 59 14.48 -14.46 4.39
N ARG A 60 14.56 -14.06 3.10
CA ARG A 60 14.13 -14.90 1.97
C ARG A 60 14.98 -16.16 1.83
N ALA A 61 16.31 -16.06 1.94
CA ALA A 61 17.20 -17.21 1.87
C ALA A 61 16.93 -18.21 3.02
N LYS A 62 16.68 -17.68 4.23
CA LYS A 62 16.25 -18.48 5.38
C LYS A 62 14.91 -19.18 5.11
N ALA A 63 13.93 -18.47 4.59
CA ALA A 63 12.63 -19.06 4.26
C ALA A 63 12.74 -20.19 3.22
N ILE A 64 13.60 -20.05 2.20
CA ILE A 64 13.84 -21.10 1.19
C ILE A 64 14.51 -22.33 1.80
N THR A 65 15.53 -22.13 2.65
CA THR A 65 16.26 -23.25 3.27
C THR A 65 15.38 -24.06 4.22
N GLU A 66 14.49 -23.40 4.96
CA GLU A 66 13.54 -24.01 5.91
C GLU A 66 12.32 -24.69 5.23
N MET A 67 12.19 -24.63 3.89
CA MET A 67 11.10 -25.30 3.17
C MET A 67 11.36 -26.81 3.01
N ASP A 68 10.82 -27.65 3.90
CA ASP A 68 11.00 -29.11 3.83
C ASP A 68 10.39 -29.80 2.60
N GLN A 69 9.45 -29.14 1.92
CA GLN A 69 8.64 -29.73 0.84
C GLN A 69 9.27 -29.61 -0.55
N ILE A 70 10.42 -28.95 -0.66
CA ILE A 70 11.07 -28.66 -1.95
C ILE A 70 12.38 -29.46 -2.02
N PRO A 71 12.63 -30.22 -3.12
CA PRO A 71 13.89 -30.92 -3.30
C PRO A 71 15.10 -29.96 -3.29
N GLU A 72 16.24 -30.42 -2.78
CA GLU A 72 17.41 -29.57 -2.54
C GLU A 72 17.91 -28.84 -3.80
N GLU A 73 17.88 -29.51 -4.96
CA GLU A 73 18.25 -28.92 -6.25
C GLU A 73 17.42 -27.67 -6.60
N TYR A 74 16.13 -27.66 -6.26
CA TYR A 74 15.27 -26.50 -6.48
C TYR A 74 15.52 -25.39 -5.45
N LYS A 75 15.95 -25.73 -4.22
CA LYS A 75 16.36 -24.75 -3.22
C LYS A 75 17.62 -24.03 -3.64
N GLU A 76 18.65 -24.77 -4.07
CA GLU A 76 19.91 -24.20 -4.56
C GLU A 76 19.66 -23.21 -5.70
N LYS A 77 18.90 -23.62 -6.73
CA LYS A 77 18.51 -22.73 -7.84
C LYS A 77 17.74 -21.49 -7.38
N ALA A 78 16.93 -21.59 -6.32
CA ALA A 78 16.21 -20.44 -5.78
C ALA A 78 17.13 -19.50 -4.99
N LEU A 79 18.10 -20.04 -4.26
CA LEU A 79 19.12 -19.26 -3.54
C LEU A 79 20.05 -18.51 -4.50
N GLU A 80 20.49 -19.15 -5.59
CA GLU A 80 21.30 -18.51 -6.63
C GLU A 80 20.62 -17.25 -7.21
N ARG A 81 19.28 -17.24 -7.31
CA ARG A 81 18.52 -16.07 -7.77
C ARG A 81 18.52 -14.89 -6.79
N LEU A 82 18.83 -15.14 -5.52
CA LEU A 82 18.99 -14.11 -4.50
C LEU A 82 20.40 -13.54 -4.46
N GLU A 83 21.35 -14.16 -5.15
CA GLU A 83 22.74 -13.74 -5.21
C GLU A 83 23.01 -12.76 -6.37
N GLY A 84 24.17 -12.10 -6.31
CA GLY A 84 24.63 -11.18 -7.33
C GLY A 84 23.77 -9.91 -7.49
N VAL A 85 23.80 -9.33 -8.68
CA VAL A 85 23.16 -8.03 -8.98
C VAL A 85 21.66 -8.15 -9.33
N GLY A 86 21.18 -9.36 -9.60
CA GLY A 86 19.82 -9.63 -10.09
C GLY A 86 18.72 -8.98 -9.22
N PRO A 87 18.68 -9.25 -7.90
CA PRO A 87 17.67 -8.66 -7.01
C PRO A 87 17.69 -7.14 -6.96
N TYR A 88 18.86 -6.51 -7.13
CA TYR A 88 19.03 -5.05 -7.11
C TYR A 88 18.51 -4.37 -8.39
N ILE A 89 18.34 -5.13 -9.48
CA ILE A 89 17.74 -4.66 -10.73
C ILE A 89 16.24 -5.00 -10.76
N GLN A 90 15.89 -6.24 -10.44
CA GLN A 90 14.51 -6.74 -10.55
C GLN A 90 13.59 -6.11 -9.50
N THR A 91 14.06 -5.91 -8.26
CA THR A 91 13.22 -5.38 -7.18
C THR A 91 12.73 -3.96 -7.47
N PRO A 92 13.58 -2.99 -7.86
CA PRO A 92 13.11 -1.65 -8.25
C PRO A 92 12.12 -1.67 -9.42
N ILE A 93 12.41 -2.47 -10.47
CA ILE A 93 11.55 -2.59 -11.65
C ILE A 93 10.17 -3.10 -11.23
N ALA A 94 10.12 -4.17 -10.42
CA ALA A 94 8.88 -4.72 -9.90
C ALA A 94 8.10 -3.68 -9.09
N ILE A 95 8.76 -2.97 -8.16
CA ILE A 95 8.11 -1.94 -7.33
C ILE A 95 7.46 -0.87 -8.22
N VAL A 96 8.17 -0.36 -9.21
CA VAL A 96 7.63 0.66 -10.12
C VAL A 96 6.42 0.10 -10.88
N ILE A 97 6.59 -1.03 -11.57
CA ILE A 97 5.52 -1.63 -12.40
C ILE A 97 4.28 -1.91 -11.54
N PHE A 98 4.43 -2.62 -10.43
CA PHE A 98 3.30 -2.97 -9.56
C PHE A 98 2.64 -1.75 -8.92
N SER A 99 3.40 -0.72 -8.56
CA SER A 99 2.82 0.52 -7.99
C SER A 99 1.88 1.20 -8.99
N PHE A 100 2.25 1.29 -10.27
CA PHE A 100 1.39 1.85 -11.30
C PHE A 100 0.22 0.93 -11.64
N ILE A 101 0.43 -0.39 -11.72
CA ILE A 101 -0.67 -1.35 -11.93
C ILE A 101 -1.72 -1.19 -10.82
N LEU A 102 -1.31 -1.19 -9.55
CA LEU A 102 -2.20 -1.04 -8.41
C LEU A 102 -2.90 0.31 -8.42
N LEU A 103 -2.17 1.40 -8.70
CA LEU A 103 -2.75 2.74 -8.82
C LEU A 103 -3.89 2.78 -9.85
N PHE A 104 -3.64 2.29 -11.07
CA PHE A 104 -4.64 2.33 -12.14
C PHE A 104 -5.78 1.34 -11.89
N ALA A 105 -5.50 0.15 -11.38
CA ALA A 105 -6.52 -0.83 -11.03
C ALA A 105 -7.45 -0.32 -9.93
N GLN A 106 -6.91 0.20 -8.82
CA GLN A 106 -7.71 0.76 -7.73
C GLN A 106 -8.51 1.97 -8.20
N THR A 107 -7.91 2.86 -9.00
CA THR A 107 -8.60 4.02 -9.58
C THR A 107 -9.76 3.58 -10.48
N GLY A 108 -9.55 2.59 -11.34
CA GLY A 108 -10.56 2.04 -12.22
C GLY A 108 -11.74 1.42 -11.45
N ILE A 109 -11.44 0.57 -10.47
CA ILE A 109 -12.46 -0.07 -9.62
C ILE A 109 -13.29 1.00 -8.89
N LEU A 110 -12.64 1.98 -8.26
CA LEU A 110 -13.35 3.04 -7.55
C LEU A 110 -14.19 3.91 -8.49
N MET A 111 -13.66 4.25 -9.67
CA MET A 111 -14.43 5.01 -10.66
C MET A 111 -15.69 4.24 -11.11
N LEU A 112 -15.59 2.93 -11.36
CA LEU A 112 -16.75 2.11 -11.74
C LEU A 112 -17.82 2.09 -10.65
N VAL A 113 -17.43 1.91 -9.39
CA VAL A 113 -18.38 1.91 -8.27
C VAL A 113 -19.07 3.27 -8.13
N PHE A 114 -18.32 4.38 -8.24
CA PHE A 114 -18.91 5.71 -8.14
C PHE A 114 -19.77 6.08 -9.36
N LEU A 115 -19.47 5.54 -10.54
CA LEU A 115 -20.31 5.67 -11.73
C LEU A 115 -21.67 5.01 -11.54
N ILE A 116 -21.70 3.78 -11.00
CA ILE A 116 -22.94 3.06 -10.65
C ILE A 116 -23.74 3.84 -9.60
N SER A 117 -23.06 4.56 -8.69
CA SER A 117 -23.72 5.39 -7.68
C SER A 117 -24.31 6.72 -8.20
N GLY A 118 -24.17 7.00 -9.51
CA GLY A 118 -24.72 8.17 -10.21
C GLY A 118 -23.75 9.33 -10.44
N SER A 119 -22.48 9.22 -10.00
CA SER A 119 -21.51 10.30 -10.16
C SER A 119 -20.71 10.18 -11.47
N ARG A 120 -20.36 11.32 -12.08
CA ARG A 120 -19.76 11.38 -13.44
C ARG A 120 -18.48 12.21 -13.51
N ALA A 121 -17.62 12.16 -12.50
CA ALA A 121 -16.36 12.89 -12.54
C ALA A 121 -15.27 12.18 -13.40
N PRO A 122 -14.34 12.93 -14.01
CA PRO A 122 -13.30 12.36 -14.88
C PRO A 122 -12.34 11.42 -14.16
N PHE A 123 -11.85 10.38 -14.86
CA PHE A 123 -10.86 9.42 -14.33
C PHE A 123 -9.66 10.09 -13.67
N LYS A 124 -9.13 11.16 -14.29
CA LYS A 124 -7.99 11.93 -13.77
C LYS A 124 -8.23 12.47 -12.34
N LYS A 125 -9.48 12.78 -12.00
CA LYS A 125 -9.85 13.24 -10.66
C LYS A 125 -9.82 12.11 -9.63
N MET A 126 -10.34 10.92 -9.96
CA MET A 126 -10.18 9.73 -9.12
C MET A 126 -8.70 9.36 -8.97
N LEU A 127 -7.94 9.43 -10.05
CA LEU A 127 -6.50 9.14 -10.05
C LEU A 127 -5.74 10.09 -9.11
N ALA A 128 -6.10 11.38 -9.11
CA ALA A 128 -5.57 12.36 -8.15
C ALA A 128 -5.93 12.01 -6.70
N ILE A 129 -7.17 11.59 -6.43
CA ILE A 129 -7.59 11.16 -5.08
C ILE A 129 -6.76 9.97 -4.61
N VAL A 130 -6.68 8.91 -5.42
CA VAL A 130 -5.98 7.66 -5.06
C VAL A 130 -4.49 7.91 -4.90
N SER A 131 -3.84 8.60 -5.86
CA SER A 131 -2.40 8.89 -5.78
C SER A 131 -2.03 9.74 -4.57
N TYR A 132 -2.81 10.78 -4.22
CA TYR A 132 -2.57 11.53 -2.99
C TYR A 132 -2.78 10.66 -1.75
N SER A 133 -3.80 9.80 -1.72
CA SER A 133 -4.03 8.90 -0.58
C SER A 133 -2.84 7.97 -0.30
N TYR A 134 -2.08 7.56 -1.32
CA TYR A 134 -0.89 6.71 -1.15
C TYR A 134 0.24 7.37 -0.35
N LEU A 135 0.27 8.70 -0.24
CA LEU A 135 1.24 9.39 0.61
C LEU A 135 1.15 8.92 2.06
N THR A 136 -0.04 8.51 2.52
CA THR A 136 -0.24 7.97 3.89
C THR A 136 0.61 6.74 4.20
N GLY A 137 1.04 5.98 3.18
CA GLY A 137 1.93 4.82 3.34
C GLY A 137 3.40 5.20 3.58
N ILE A 138 3.80 6.47 3.39
CA ILE A 138 5.17 6.94 3.62
C ILE A 138 5.61 6.72 5.08
N PRO A 139 4.90 7.24 6.10
CA PRO A 139 5.26 6.99 7.50
C PRO A 139 5.23 5.49 7.84
N GLU A 140 4.29 4.73 7.27
CA GLU A 140 4.19 3.28 7.48
C GLU A 140 5.43 2.53 7.00
N VAL A 141 5.85 2.77 5.74
CA VAL A 141 7.00 2.05 5.15
C VAL A 141 8.30 2.43 5.85
N ILE A 142 8.45 3.69 6.29
CA ILE A 142 9.59 4.12 7.10
C ILE A 142 9.61 3.36 8.42
N LEU A 143 8.49 3.34 9.14
CA LEU A 143 8.39 2.67 10.44
C LEU A 143 8.66 1.16 10.31
N LYS A 144 8.01 0.49 9.37
CA LYS A 144 8.23 -0.94 9.10
C LYS A 144 9.70 -1.21 8.74
N THR A 145 10.33 -0.35 7.95
CA THR A 145 11.74 -0.52 7.59
C THR A 145 12.67 -0.41 8.79
N MET A 146 12.44 0.56 9.68
CA MET A 146 13.20 0.65 10.94
C MET A 146 13.01 -0.59 11.80
N MET A 147 11.76 -1.07 11.94
CA MET A 147 11.47 -2.30 12.68
C MET A 147 12.15 -3.53 12.07
N MET A 148 12.16 -3.64 10.74
CA MET A 148 12.85 -4.74 10.04
C MET A 148 14.35 -4.74 10.34
N LEU A 149 14.98 -3.55 10.32
CA LEU A 149 16.41 -3.41 10.59
C LEU A 149 16.78 -3.74 12.04
N ILE A 150 15.91 -3.40 12.99
CA ILE A 150 16.08 -3.70 14.43
C ILE A 150 15.87 -5.19 14.69
N LYS A 151 14.77 -5.76 14.19
CA LYS A 151 14.40 -7.17 14.45
C LYS A 151 15.12 -8.18 13.57
N LYS A 152 15.80 -7.73 12.50
CA LYS A 152 16.43 -8.59 11.48
C LYS A 152 15.46 -9.60 10.86
N SER A 153 14.21 -9.19 10.67
CA SER A 153 13.18 -10.02 10.05
C SER A 153 12.18 -9.14 9.29
N THR A 154 11.62 -9.67 8.21
CA THR A 154 10.53 -9.03 7.46
C THR A 154 9.17 -9.16 8.17
N HIS A 155 9.06 -10.00 9.20
CA HIS A 155 7.86 -10.18 10.01
C HIS A 155 7.66 -9.03 11.01
N VAL A 156 7.29 -7.86 10.48
CA VAL A 156 6.96 -6.65 11.24
C VAL A 156 5.55 -6.17 10.94
N PHE A 157 4.88 -5.64 11.95
CA PHE A 157 3.47 -5.24 11.88
C PHE A 157 3.30 -3.86 12.51
N THR A 158 2.38 -3.07 11.99
CA THR A 158 1.93 -1.76 12.51
C THR A 158 0.42 -1.75 12.78
N SER A 159 -0.21 -2.90 12.58
CA SER A 159 -1.64 -3.12 12.67
C SER A 159 -2.08 -3.45 14.09
N LEU A 160 -3.40 -3.58 14.28
CA LEU A 160 -4.01 -3.91 15.57
C LEU A 160 -3.49 -5.21 16.18
N ALA A 161 -2.86 -6.09 15.40
CA ALA A 161 -2.20 -7.29 15.90
C ALA A 161 -1.13 -6.97 16.97
N LEU A 162 -0.52 -5.78 16.96
CA LEU A 162 0.44 -5.37 17.99
C LEU A 162 -0.15 -5.20 19.39
N VAL A 163 -1.47 -4.98 19.50
CA VAL A 163 -2.15 -4.74 20.79
C VAL A 163 -2.27 -6.04 21.60
N VAL A 164 -2.18 -7.20 20.94
CA VAL A 164 -2.31 -8.50 21.59
C VAL A 164 -0.92 -9.15 21.71
N PRO A 165 -0.33 -9.22 22.92
CA PRO A 165 1.00 -9.79 23.09
C PRO A 165 1.00 -11.31 22.84
N ASN A 166 2.12 -11.83 22.32
CA ASN A 166 2.36 -13.27 22.11
C ASN A 166 1.30 -13.99 21.26
N MET A 167 0.64 -13.27 20.36
CA MET A 167 -0.34 -13.85 19.47
C MET A 167 0.31 -14.81 18.48
N ASP A 168 -0.26 -16.01 18.34
CA ASP A 168 0.16 -16.97 17.32
C ASP A 168 -0.13 -16.40 15.92
N LEU A 169 0.94 -16.23 15.12
CA LEU A 169 0.88 -15.73 13.74
C LEU A 169 0.00 -16.60 12.83
N LYS A 170 -0.24 -17.87 13.20
CA LYS A 170 -1.11 -18.79 12.46
C LYS A 170 -2.58 -18.66 12.85
N SER A 171 -2.88 -18.01 13.97
CA SER A 171 -4.25 -17.92 14.49
C SER A 171 -5.17 -17.13 13.52
N PRO A 172 -6.45 -17.52 13.39
CA PRO A 172 -7.41 -16.75 12.59
C PRO A 172 -7.54 -15.29 13.06
N LEU A 173 -7.44 -15.05 14.36
CA LEU A 173 -7.49 -13.71 14.94
C LEU A 173 -6.31 -12.85 14.47
N PHE A 174 -5.09 -13.40 14.45
CA PHE A 174 -3.93 -12.70 13.88
C PHE A 174 -4.13 -12.36 12.42
N LYS A 175 -4.66 -13.28 11.61
CA LYS A 175 -4.91 -13.05 10.18
C LYS A 175 -5.88 -11.90 9.93
N VAL A 176 -6.82 -11.65 10.84
CA VAL A 176 -7.76 -10.53 10.77
C VAL A 176 -7.10 -9.26 11.27
N LEU A 177 -6.57 -9.26 12.50
CA LEU A 177 -6.01 -8.06 13.12
C LEU A 177 -4.78 -7.54 12.39
N SER A 178 -3.99 -8.42 11.77
CA SER A 178 -2.78 -8.01 11.03
C SER A 178 -3.12 -7.16 9.79
N ARG A 179 -4.36 -7.21 9.31
CA ARG A 179 -4.88 -6.45 8.16
C ARG A 179 -5.54 -5.13 8.52
N ILE A 180 -5.84 -4.92 9.81
CA ILE A 180 -6.47 -3.69 10.28
C ILE A 180 -5.37 -2.76 10.76
N ASP A 181 -4.99 -1.84 9.90
CA ASP A 181 -3.87 -0.92 10.11
C ASP A 181 -4.33 0.54 10.10
N ILE A 182 -3.79 1.35 11.01
CA ILE A 182 -4.15 2.77 11.15
C ILE A 182 -3.87 3.57 9.87
N PHE A 183 -2.79 3.27 9.14
CA PHE A 183 -2.45 3.91 7.88
C PHE A 183 -3.45 3.54 6.79
N THR A 184 -3.92 2.29 6.75
CA THR A 184 -4.99 1.85 5.83
C THR A 184 -6.29 2.57 6.13
N ILE A 185 -6.71 2.66 7.40
CA ILE A 185 -7.94 3.37 7.79
C ILE A 185 -7.87 4.85 7.41
N TRP A 186 -6.71 5.48 7.60
CA TRP A 186 -6.48 6.86 7.21
C TRP A 186 -6.52 7.03 5.68
N GLN A 187 -5.86 6.15 4.92
CA GLN A 187 -5.92 6.15 3.46
C GLN A 187 -7.35 6.06 2.94
N LEU A 188 -8.15 5.11 3.45
CA LEU A 188 -9.56 4.94 3.08
C LEU A 188 -10.37 6.20 3.42
N SER A 189 -10.11 6.81 4.57
CA SER A 189 -10.76 8.06 4.97
C SER A 189 -10.43 9.21 4.02
N LEU A 190 -9.18 9.31 3.56
CA LEU A 190 -8.77 10.31 2.55
C LEU A 190 -9.45 10.06 1.20
N ILE A 191 -9.54 8.80 0.75
CA ILE A 191 -10.24 8.46 -0.50
C ILE A 191 -11.71 8.86 -0.40
N ALA A 192 -12.38 8.53 0.71
CA ALA A 192 -13.77 8.90 0.93
C ALA A 192 -13.97 10.43 0.99
N LEU A 193 -13.09 11.17 1.67
CA LEU A 193 -13.13 12.63 1.68
C LEU A 193 -12.93 13.22 0.29
N GLY A 194 -11.94 12.72 -0.47
CA GLY A 194 -11.67 13.17 -1.82
C GLY A 194 -12.85 12.93 -2.75
N CYS A 195 -13.49 11.74 -2.65
CA CYS A 195 -14.69 11.44 -3.40
C CYS A 195 -15.86 12.36 -2.99
N SER A 196 -16.09 12.59 -1.71
CA SER A 196 -17.15 13.49 -1.26
C SER A 196 -16.97 14.92 -1.80
N VAL A 197 -15.74 15.45 -1.76
CA VAL A 197 -15.43 16.81 -2.24
C VAL A 197 -15.50 16.92 -3.77
N ILE A 198 -14.97 15.95 -4.50
CA ILE A 198 -14.76 16.05 -5.95
C ILE A 198 -15.93 15.48 -6.76
N TYR A 199 -16.52 14.38 -6.28
CA TYR A 199 -17.64 13.71 -6.94
C TYR A 199 -18.99 14.22 -6.42
N GLY A 200 -18.99 15.13 -5.43
CA GLY A 200 -20.18 15.76 -4.86
C GLY A 200 -21.09 14.79 -4.10
N VAL A 201 -20.57 13.62 -3.73
CA VAL A 201 -21.33 12.59 -3.02
C VAL A 201 -21.43 12.96 -1.55
N ASP A 202 -22.60 12.74 -0.94
CA ASP A 202 -22.77 12.88 0.51
C ASP A 202 -21.66 12.15 1.27
N ARG A 203 -21.14 12.80 2.31
CA ARG A 203 -19.98 12.31 3.04
C ARG A 203 -20.25 10.95 3.67
N LYS A 204 -21.42 10.72 4.28
CA LYS A 204 -21.76 9.43 4.87
C LYS A 204 -21.81 8.36 3.79
N LYS A 205 -22.49 8.63 2.67
CA LYS A 205 -22.55 7.69 1.53
C LYS A 205 -21.16 7.35 0.99
N SER A 206 -20.28 8.34 0.84
CA SER A 206 -18.92 8.11 0.34
C SER A 206 -18.10 7.23 1.28
N PHE A 207 -18.13 7.50 2.59
CA PHE A 207 -17.49 6.65 3.59
C PHE A 207 -18.07 5.23 3.59
N SER A 208 -19.39 5.07 3.55
CA SER A 208 -20.03 3.76 3.50
C SER A 208 -19.62 2.94 2.28
N ILE A 209 -19.52 3.55 1.10
CA ILE A 209 -19.05 2.87 -0.12
C ILE A 209 -17.60 2.42 0.05
N ILE A 210 -16.69 3.33 0.44
CA ILE A 210 -15.26 3.03 0.52
C ILE A 210 -14.96 1.97 1.59
N PHE A 211 -15.49 2.13 2.80
CA PHE A 211 -15.29 1.15 3.86
C PHE A 211 -16.03 -0.17 3.58
N GLY A 212 -17.20 -0.12 2.96
CA GLY A 212 -17.92 -1.32 2.54
C GLY A 212 -17.14 -2.15 1.51
N LEU A 213 -16.54 -1.50 0.51
CA LEU A 213 -15.66 -2.17 -0.45
C LEU A 213 -14.42 -2.78 0.22
N TRP A 214 -13.82 -2.07 1.17
CA TRP A 214 -12.66 -2.58 1.90
C TRP A 214 -13.03 -3.80 2.77
N VAL A 215 -14.15 -3.76 3.48
CA VAL A 215 -14.65 -4.91 4.26
C VAL A 215 -14.96 -6.09 3.35
N LEU A 216 -15.61 -5.85 2.20
CA LEU A 216 -15.85 -6.89 1.20
C LEU A 216 -14.54 -7.52 0.70
N TRP A 217 -13.53 -6.69 0.40
CA TRP A 217 -12.21 -7.15 0.00
C TRP A 217 -11.54 -7.97 1.12
N LEU A 218 -11.60 -7.53 2.38
CA LEU A 218 -11.10 -8.29 3.52
C LEU A 218 -11.74 -9.67 3.62
N ILE A 219 -13.07 -9.76 3.48
CA ILE A 219 -13.79 -11.04 3.49
C ILE A 219 -13.32 -11.95 2.36
N ILE A 220 -13.20 -11.42 1.13
CA ILE A 220 -12.72 -12.19 -0.03
C ILE A 220 -11.32 -12.76 0.26
N VAL A 221 -10.39 -11.95 0.75
CA VAL A 221 -9.02 -12.44 1.00
C VAL A 221 -8.98 -13.45 2.15
N LEU A 222 -9.82 -13.30 3.19
CA LEU A 222 -9.92 -14.28 4.27
C LEU A 222 -10.49 -15.62 3.77
N ILE A 223 -11.51 -15.60 2.91
CA ILE A 223 -12.06 -16.80 2.28
C ILE A 223 -11.00 -17.47 1.41
N VAL A 224 -10.35 -16.74 0.51
CA VAL A 224 -9.29 -17.27 -0.34
C VAL A 224 -8.17 -17.88 0.50
N ALA A 225 -7.72 -17.20 1.56
CA ALA A 225 -6.69 -17.71 2.47
C ALA A 225 -7.13 -18.96 3.27
N SER A 226 -8.43 -19.20 3.41
CA SER A 226 -8.96 -20.41 4.07
C SER A 226 -9.06 -21.62 3.13
N VAL A 227 -9.22 -21.36 1.82
CA VAL A 227 -9.37 -22.39 0.78
C VAL A 227 -8.01 -22.78 0.16
N LEU A 228 -7.03 -21.87 0.16
CA LEU A 228 -5.69 -22.16 -0.34
C LEU A 228 -4.97 -23.22 0.54
N PRO A 229 -4.29 -24.20 -0.08
CA PRO A 229 -3.48 -25.17 0.65
C PRO A 229 -2.47 -24.47 1.57
N LYS A 230 -2.29 -25.00 2.79
CA LYS A 230 -1.27 -24.53 3.73
C LYS A 230 0.11 -24.69 3.08
N GLY A 231 0.71 -23.61 2.59
CA GLY A 231 2.01 -23.63 1.91
C GLY A 231 2.17 -22.59 0.80
N ILE A 232 1.06 -22.06 0.26
CA ILE A 232 1.09 -20.93 -0.68
C ILE A 232 0.79 -19.64 0.10
N GLY A 233 1.81 -19.07 0.74
CA GLY A 233 1.74 -17.73 1.34
C GLY A 233 2.33 -16.71 0.38
N PHE A 234 1.56 -15.65 0.06
CA PHE A 234 2.09 -14.42 -0.52
C PHE A 234 2.70 -13.54 0.57
#